data_AF-A0AAD8MN59-F1
#
_entry.id   AF-A0AAD8MN59-F1
#
_cell.length_a   1.000
_cell.length_b   1.000
_cell.length_c   1.000
_cell.angle_alpha   90.00
_cell.angle_beta   90.00
_cell.angle_gamma   90.00
#
_symmetry.space_group_name_H-M   'P 1'
#
loop_
_entity.id
_entity.type
_entity.pdbx_description
1 polymer ?
#
loop_
_entity_poly.entity_id
_entity_poly.type
_entity_poly.pdbx_seq_one_letter_code
_entity_poly.pdbx_strand_id
1 'polypeptide(L)'
;MHRDFSKPSSISCFGMHCSRDAIILVEGEIPTTLEGPFKPVTVPLDDSFRGNAVDLPDTDERLQRTVYGFEPEQISVSLFSTYDSVSISWITGDFQIGDNIKPLNPKSVANVVRYGRSSSFLKKRAKGNSLIYNQIYPFEGLRNYTSGIIHHVKLIDDPKPDRDIAVTTTDCTISSNVVNVIHTLHAIRTWIVGG
;
A
#
# COMPACT_ATOMS: atom_id res chain seq x y z
N MET A 1 -47.63 -65.13 18.79
CA MET A 1 -48.70 -64.18 19.15
C MET A 1 -48.30 -63.56 20.49
N HIS A 2 -48.11 -62.24 20.48
CA HIS A 2 -47.75 -61.32 21.57
C HIS A 2 -46.41 -61.44 22.31
N ARG A 3 -45.80 -60.25 22.43
CA ARG A 3 -44.46 -59.89 22.94
C ARG A 3 -44.52 -59.71 24.46
N ASP A 4 -43.39 -59.90 25.13
CA ASP A 4 -43.04 -59.06 26.28
C ASP A 4 -41.53 -58.80 26.32
N PHE A 5 -41.20 -57.53 26.57
CA PHE A 5 -39.86 -56.96 26.71
C PHE A 5 -39.51 -56.88 28.19
N SER A 6 -38.32 -57.33 28.61
CA SER A 6 -37.64 -56.75 29.78
C SER A 6 -36.12 -57.02 29.81
N LYS A 7 -35.38 -55.91 29.64
CA LYS A 7 -34.04 -55.50 30.14
C LYS A 7 -32.87 -56.50 30.28
N PRO A 8 -31.69 -56.18 29.71
CA PRO A 8 -30.41 -56.71 30.16
C PRO A 8 -29.70 -55.81 31.17
N SER A 9 -29.22 -56.49 32.21
CA SER A 9 -28.02 -56.32 33.06
C SER A 9 -27.09 -55.10 32.92
N SER A 10 -26.89 -54.47 34.09
CA SER A 10 -25.73 -53.71 34.60
C SER A 10 -24.38 -53.94 33.90
N ILE A 11 -23.80 -52.86 33.36
CA ILE A 11 -22.36 -52.73 33.07
C ILE A 11 -21.80 -51.65 34.00
N SER A 12 -20.85 -52.07 34.82
CA SER A 12 -20.01 -51.24 35.68
C SER A 12 -19.09 -50.36 34.82
N CYS A 13 -19.16 -49.03 34.96
CA CYS A 13 -18.18 -48.11 34.39
C CYS A 13 -17.36 -47.46 35.50
N PHE A 14 -16.04 -47.65 35.38
CA PHE A 14 -14.98 -47.12 36.23
C PHE A 14 -15.09 -45.60 36.39
N GLY A 15 -14.83 -45.13 37.62
CA GLY A 15 -14.70 -43.71 37.93
C GLY A 15 -13.50 -43.11 37.21
N MET A 16 -13.77 -42.19 36.29
CA MET A 16 -12.77 -41.31 35.72
C MET A 16 -12.94 -39.95 36.40
N HIS A 17 -11.99 -39.61 37.27
CA HIS A 17 -11.88 -38.31 37.91
C HIS A 17 -11.72 -37.25 36.81
N CYS A 18 -12.80 -36.54 36.52
CA CYS A 18 -12.77 -35.42 35.59
C CYS A 18 -12.16 -34.22 36.35
N SER A 19 -10.88 -33.94 36.11
CA SER A 19 -10.26 -32.67 36.49
C SER A 19 -11.08 -31.56 35.87
N ARG A 20 -11.72 -30.74 36.70
CA ARG A 20 -12.44 -29.54 36.27
C ARG A 20 -11.40 -28.50 35.88
N ASP A 21 -10.87 -28.60 34.67
CA ASP A 21 -10.22 -27.47 34.03
C ASP A 21 -11.32 -26.44 33.77
N ALA A 22 -11.34 -25.40 34.62
CA ALA A 22 -12.23 -24.28 34.47
C ALA A 22 -11.87 -23.55 33.17
N ILE A 23 -12.69 -23.73 32.14
CA ILE A 23 -12.68 -22.86 30.97
C ILE A 23 -13.17 -21.50 31.48
N ILE A 24 -12.26 -20.57 31.72
CA ILE A 24 -12.60 -19.16 31.92
C ILE A 24 -13.06 -18.64 30.57
N LEU A 25 -14.37 -18.56 30.38
CA LEU A 25 -14.98 -17.85 29.27
C LEU A 25 -14.77 -16.35 29.53
N VAL A 26 -13.77 -15.74 28.90
CA VAL A 26 -13.64 -14.28 28.88
C VAL A 26 -14.65 -13.75 27.86
N GLU A 27 -15.86 -13.43 28.32
CA GLU A 27 -16.81 -12.59 27.57
C GLU A 27 -16.28 -11.15 27.59
N GLY A 28 -15.27 -10.89 26.78
CA GLY A 28 -14.87 -9.52 26.44
C GLY A 28 -15.66 -9.08 25.22
N GLU A 29 -16.74 -8.33 25.40
CA GLU A 29 -17.35 -7.60 24.27
C GLU A 29 -16.28 -6.68 23.67
N ILE A 30 -16.02 -6.82 22.36
CA ILE A 30 -15.12 -5.90 21.65
C ILE A 30 -15.84 -4.55 21.63
N PRO A 31 -15.30 -3.52 22.29
CA PRO A 31 -15.97 -2.23 22.39
C PRO A 31 -16.15 -1.64 20.99
N THR A 32 -17.36 -1.17 20.68
CA THR A 32 -17.67 -0.50 19.42
C THR A 32 -17.98 0.97 19.66
N THR A 33 -18.00 1.78 18.60
CA THR A 33 -18.39 3.19 18.72
C THR A 33 -19.90 3.39 18.87
N LEU A 34 -20.71 2.32 18.77
CA LEU A 34 -22.17 2.37 18.86
C LEU A 34 -22.64 2.87 20.23
N GLU A 35 -21.92 2.50 21.29
CA GLU A 35 -22.23 2.85 22.69
C GLU A 35 -21.73 4.26 23.08
N GLY A 36 -21.14 5.00 22.14
CA GLY A 36 -20.60 6.33 22.36
C GLY A 36 -19.10 6.33 22.70
N PRO A 37 -18.56 7.47 23.17
CA PRO A 37 -17.13 7.63 23.37
C PRO A 37 -16.59 6.75 24.49
N PHE A 38 -15.42 6.17 24.27
CA PHE A 38 -14.69 5.45 25.31
C PHE A 38 -14.11 6.41 26.35
N LYS A 39 -13.93 5.90 27.57
CA LYS A 39 -13.16 6.62 28.58
C LYS A 39 -11.73 6.81 28.08
N PRO A 40 -11.14 8.02 28.16
CA PRO A 40 -9.76 8.24 27.75
C PRO A 40 -8.80 7.32 28.49
N VAL A 41 -7.87 6.71 27.76
CA VAL A 41 -6.78 5.89 28.30
C VAL A 41 -5.46 6.50 27.84
N THR A 42 -4.53 6.70 28.78
CA THR A 42 -3.16 7.12 28.49
C THR A 42 -2.25 5.93 28.69
N VAL A 43 -1.52 5.56 27.64
CA VAL A 43 -0.45 4.57 27.74
C VAL A 43 0.75 5.26 28.39
N PRO A 44 1.33 4.70 29.48
CA PRO A 44 2.49 5.29 30.13
C PRO A 44 3.67 5.35 29.15
N LEU A 45 4.55 6.33 29.36
CA LEU A 45 5.77 6.45 28.58
C LEU A 45 6.67 5.23 28.84
N ASP A 46 7.23 4.67 27.78
CA ASP A 46 8.29 3.66 27.89
C ASP A 46 9.62 4.36 28.20
N ASP A 47 10.06 4.28 29.44
CA ASP A 47 11.30 4.90 29.92
C ASP A 47 12.57 4.26 29.34
N SER A 48 12.45 3.15 28.58
CA SER A 48 13.56 2.53 27.84
C SER A 48 13.83 3.16 26.46
N PHE A 49 13.24 4.32 26.18
CA PHE A 49 13.29 4.99 24.88
C PHE A 49 14.73 5.13 24.35
N ARG A 50 14.95 4.64 23.13
CA ARG A 50 16.28 4.47 22.50
C ARG A 50 16.91 5.76 21.96
N GLY A 51 16.45 6.93 22.40
CA GLY A 51 16.86 8.23 21.86
C GLY A 51 16.20 8.53 20.50
N ASN A 52 16.81 9.41 19.72
CA ASN A 52 16.23 9.87 18.45
C ASN A 52 16.29 8.80 17.36
N ALA A 53 15.33 8.84 16.44
CA ALA A 53 15.42 8.07 15.20
C ALA A 53 16.67 8.49 14.41
N VAL A 54 17.33 7.52 13.79
CA VAL A 54 18.50 7.73 12.95
C VAL A 54 18.06 7.63 11.49
N ASP A 55 18.32 8.69 10.72
CA ASP A 55 18.02 8.71 9.29
C ASP A 55 18.82 7.65 8.53
N LEU A 56 18.22 7.10 7.47
CA LEU A 56 18.94 6.20 6.58
C LEU A 56 20.06 6.97 5.88
N PRO A 57 21.29 6.42 5.83
CA PRO A 57 22.38 7.08 5.12
C PRO A 57 22.09 7.07 3.62
N ASP A 58 22.64 8.05 2.90
CA ASP A 58 22.52 8.09 1.44
C ASP A 58 23.11 6.83 0.79
N THR A 59 24.12 6.21 1.39
CA THR A 59 24.72 4.93 0.94
C THR A 59 23.84 3.69 1.13
N ASP A 60 22.66 3.81 1.75
CA ASP A 60 21.73 2.68 1.86
C ASP A 60 21.26 2.24 0.46
N GLU A 61 21.39 0.95 0.14
CA GLU A 61 21.09 0.39 -1.18
C GLU A 61 19.65 0.68 -1.63
N ARG A 62 18.71 0.88 -0.70
CA ARG A 62 17.30 1.20 -1.01
C ARG A 62 17.10 2.63 -1.48
N LEU A 63 18.04 3.53 -1.19
CA LEU A 63 18.02 4.93 -1.61
C LEU A 63 18.89 5.17 -2.86
N GLN A 64 19.77 4.24 -3.17
CA GLN A 64 20.60 4.29 -4.36
C GLN A 64 19.76 4.08 -5.62
N ARG A 65 20.13 4.80 -6.68
CA ARG A 65 19.50 4.66 -7.99
C ARG A 65 19.84 3.28 -8.57
N THR A 66 18.81 2.53 -8.98
CA THR A 66 18.96 1.18 -9.54
C THR A 66 18.70 1.09 -11.05
N VAL A 67 18.46 2.23 -11.72
CA VAL A 67 18.06 2.30 -13.13
C VAL A 67 19.00 3.21 -13.93
N TYR A 68 19.09 3.01 -15.25
CA TYR A 68 20.03 3.75 -16.11
C TYR A 68 19.31 4.76 -17.03
N GLY A 69 19.92 5.92 -17.24
CA GLY A 69 19.44 6.92 -18.19
C GLY A 69 18.03 7.43 -17.88
N PHE A 70 17.10 7.28 -18.82
CA PHE A 70 15.70 7.71 -18.67
C PHE A 70 14.75 6.56 -18.32
N GLU A 71 15.28 5.44 -17.83
CA GLU A 71 14.45 4.41 -17.23
C GLU A 71 13.65 4.98 -16.04
N PRO A 72 12.39 4.53 -15.84
CA PRO A 72 11.54 4.98 -14.75
C PRO A 72 12.05 4.54 -13.37
N GLU A 73 11.97 5.44 -12.41
CA GLU A 73 12.17 5.17 -10.98
C GLU A 73 11.12 5.90 -10.14
N GLN A 74 11.12 5.64 -8.82
CA GLN A 74 10.21 6.28 -7.86
C GLN A 74 8.74 6.19 -8.30
N ILE A 75 8.36 5.02 -8.80
CA ILE A 75 7.03 4.77 -9.34
C ILE A 75 6.02 4.77 -8.19
N SER A 76 4.96 5.56 -8.34
CA SER A 76 3.87 5.65 -7.38
C SER A 76 2.50 5.58 -8.05
N VAL A 77 1.54 5.05 -7.30
CA VAL A 77 0.14 4.93 -7.71
C VAL A 77 -0.72 5.65 -6.68
N SER A 78 -1.58 6.53 -7.15
CA SER A 78 -2.51 7.29 -6.31
C SER A 78 -3.94 7.13 -6.81
N LEU A 79 -4.89 7.11 -5.88
CA LEU A 79 -6.31 7.22 -6.24
C LEU A 79 -6.58 8.61 -6.82
N PHE A 80 -7.59 8.69 -7.68
CA PHE A 80 -8.10 9.96 -8.20
C PHE A 80 -9.51 10.22 -7.66
N SER A 81 -10.17 11.28 -8.13
CA SER A 81 -11.46 11.75 -7.61
C SER A 81 -12.62 10.76 -7.71
N THR A 82 -12.48 9.69 -8.50
CA THR A 82 -13.49 8.65 -8.67
C THR A 82 -12.87 7.28 -8.48
N TYR A 83 -13.67 6.32 -8.00
CA TYR A 83 -13.21 4.96 -7.69
C TYR A 83 -12.63 4.22 -8.92
N ASP A 84 -13.01 4.66 -10.11
CA ASP A 84 -12.61 4.08 -11.39
C ASP A 84 -11.40 4.79 -12.04
N SER A 85 -10.76 5.70 -11.29
CA SER A 85 -9.59 6.40 -11.78
C SER A 85 -8.44 6.40 -10.79
N VAL A 86 -7.25 6.20 -11.35
CA VAL A 86 -5.97 6.21 -10.64
C VAL A 86 -4.97 7.07 -11.43
N SER A 87 -3.96 7.58 -10.75
CA SER A 87 -2.82 8.25 -11.35
C SER A 87 -1.57 7.40 -11.16
N ILE A 88 -0.83 7.19 -12.24
CA ILE A 88 0.49 6.59 -12.23
C ILE A 88 1.52 7.70 -12.37
N SER A 89 2.45 7.78 -11.44
CA SER A 89 3.52 8.79 -11.44
C SER A 89 4.89 8.14 -11.32
N TRP A 90 5.89 8.73 -11.95
CA TRP A 90 7.28 8.24 -11.89
C TRP A 90 8.25 9.37 -12.27
N ILE A 91 9.54 9.14 -12.04
CA ILE A 91 10.62 10.05 -12.43
C ILE A 91 11.49 9.36 -13.48
N THR A 92 12.04 10.14 -14.41
CA THR A 92 13.08 9.68 -15.35
C THR A 92 14.25 10.66 -15.37
N GLY A 93 15.47 10.13 -15.46
CA GLY A 93 16.70 10.91 -15.43
C GLY A 93 17.08 11.41 -14.03
N ASP A 94 18.37 11.69 -13.85
CA ASP A 94 18.93 12.08 -12.56
C ASP A 94 18.52 13.49 -12.14
N PHE A 95 18.37 13.66 -10.83
CA PHE A 95 18.37 14.98 -10.22
C PHE A 95 19.77 15.58 -10.26
N GLN A 96 19.89 16.89 -10.10
CA GLN A 96 21.18 17.57 -10.00
C GLN A 96 21.19 18.44 -8.75
N ILE A 97 22.27 18.34 -7.97
CA ILE A 97 22.55 19.18 -6.80
C ILE A 97 23.86 19.91 -7.03
N GLY A 98 23.88 21.22 -6.74
CA GLY A 98 25.09 22.03 -6.78
C GLY A 98 24.83 23.42 -7.36
N ASP A 99 25.90 24.10 -7.71
CA ASP A 99 25.83 25.53 -8.09
C ASP A 99 25.40 25.73 -9.55
N ASN A 100 25.71 24.77 -10.43
CA ASN A 100 25.54 24.86 -11.88
C ASN A 100 24.52 23.84 -12.42
N ILE A 101 23.32 23.81 -11.82
CA ILE A 101 22.25 22.92 -12.28
C ILE A 101 21.76 23.30 -13.68
N LYS A 102 21.43 22.29 -14.49
CA LYS A 102 20.87 22.43 -15.84
C LYS A 102 19.53 21.70 -15.92
N PRO A 103 18.41 22.39 -15.71
CA PRO A 103 17.11 21.74 -15.65
C PRO A 103 16.78 20.98 -16.95
N LEU A 104 16.27 19.76 -16.81
CA LEU A 104 15.92 18.90 -17.95
C LEU A 104 14.69 19.45 -18.69
N ASN A 105 14.60 19.16 -20.00
CA ASN A 105 13.40 19.49 -20.77
C ASN A 105 12.32 18.41 -20.55
N PRO A 106 11.19 18.69 -19.89
CA PRO A 106 10.17 17.69 -19.59
C PRO A 106 9.49 17.12 -20.83
N LYS A 107 9.61 17.77 -22.00
CA LYS A 107 9.06 17.29 -23.28
C LYS A 107 9.99 16.32 -24.03
N SER A 108 11.20 16.09 -23.51
CA SER A 108 12.20 15.23 -24.17
C SER A 108 11.93 13.73 -24.01
N VAL A 109 11.11 13.35 -23.02
CA VAL A 109 10.78 11.95 -22.71
C VAL A 109 9.27 11.74 -22.81
N ALA A 110 8.86 10.61 -23.38
CA ALA A 110 7.45 10.26 -23.52
C ALA A 110 6.81 9.93 -22.17
N ASN A 111 5.56 10.35 -21.99
CA ASN A 111 4.81 10.24 -20.74
C ASN A 111 3.57 9.35 -20.90
N VAL A 112 3.85 8.08 -21.18
CA VAL A 112 2.87 7.12 -21.67
C VAL A 112 2.84 5.91 -20.76
N VAL A 113 1.62 5.51 -20.40
CA VAL A 113 1.35 4.27 -19.70
C VAL A 113 0.58 3.33 -20.64
N ARG A 114 1.01 2.08 -20.72
CA ARG A 114 0.18 0.99 -21.26
C ARG A 114 -0.31 0.12 -20.11
N TYR A 115 -1.55 -0.32 -20.20
CA TYR A 115 -2.18 -1.05 -19.10
C TYR A 115 -3.19 -2.07 -19.62
N GLY A 116 -3.52 -3.04 -18.78
CA GLY A 116 -4.43 -4.12 -19.10
C GLY A 116 -4.62 -5.08 -17.93
N ARG A 117 -5.51 -6.07 -18.11
CA ARG A 117 -5.81 -7.08 -17.08
C ARG A 117 -4.74 -8.16 -16.95
N SER A 118 -3.83 -8.25 -17.92
CA SER A 118 -2.75 -9.22 -17.93
C SER A 118 -1.46 -8.51 -18.34
N SER A 119 -0.36 -8.85 -17.69
CA SER A 119 0.98 -8.37 -18.04
C SER A 119 1.38 -8.80 -19.45
N SER A 120 0.89 -9.95 -19.93
CA SER A 120 1.10 -10.41 -21.31
C SER A 120 0.31 -9.62 -22.36
N PHE A 121 -0.62 -8.74 -21.94
CA PHE A 121 -1.55 -8.10 -22.87
C PHE A 121 -2.03 -6.71 -22.44
N LEU A 122 -1.14 -5.74 -22.60
CA LEU A 122 -1.37 -4.32 -22.29
C LEU A 122 -1.94 -3.56 -23.51
N LYS A 123 -3.24 -3.79 -23.78
CA LYS A 123 -3.97 -3.20 -24.92
C LYS A 123 -4.25 -1.70 -24.79
N LYS A 124 -4.43 -1.21 -23.56
CA LYS A 124 -4.86 0.17 -23.32
C LYS A 124 -3.65 1.07 -23.19
N ARG A 125 -3.83 2.34 -23.54
CA ARG A 125 -2.78 3.36 -23.50
C ARG A 125 -3.35 4.67 -22.98
N ALA A 126 -2.64 5.30 -22.06
CA ALA A 126 -2.92 6.64 -21.57
C ALA A 126 -1.68 7.53 -21.77
N LYS A 127 -1.92 8.82 -22.01
CA LYS A 127 -0.90 9.86 -22.04
C LYS A 127 -1.17 10.83 -20.90
N GLY A 128 -0.11 11.39 -20.35
CA GLY A 128 -0.23 12.36 -19.26
C GLY A 128 0.51 13.65 -19.55
N ASN A 129 0.99 14.27 -18.47
CA ASN A 129 1.82 15.47 -18.49
C ASN A 129 3.13 15.21 -17.75
N SER A 130 4.14 16.00 -18.06
CA SER A 130 5.43 15.93 -17.40
C SER A 130 5.93 17.32 -17.07
N LEU A 131 6.69 17.42 -15.98
CA LEU A 131 7.24 18.66 -15.46
C LEU A 131 8.58 18.39 -14.77
N ILE A 132 9.25 19.47 -14.40
CA ILE A 132 10.40 19.48 -13.50
C ILE A 132 10.12 20.49 -12.39
N TYR A 133 10.82 20.40 -11.26
CA TYR A 133 10.85 21.47 -10.27
C TYR A 133 12.29 21.82 -9.89
N ASN A 134 12.47 23.06 -9.46
CA ASN A 134 13.75 23.59 -9.02
C ASN A 134 13.62 24.11 -7.59
N GLN A 135 14.67 23.94 -6.80
CA GLN A 135 14.82 24.55 -5.49
C GLN A 135 16.09 25.41 -5.53
N ILE A 136 15.88 26.73 -5.53
CA ILE A 136 16.93 27.73 -5.80
C ILE A 136 17.17 28.57 -4.56
N TYR A 137 18.44 28.69 -4.16
CA TYR A 137 18.89 29.48 -3.04
C TYR A 137 19.81 30.60 -3.53
N PRO A 138 19.37 31.87 -3.50
CA PRO A 138 20.17 33.00 -3.94
C PRO A 138 21.11 33.51 -2.83
N PHE A 139 21.78 32.59 -2.12
CA PHE A 139 22.67 32.90 -1.01
C PHE A 139 23.98 32.11 -1.13
N GLU A 140 25.08 32.76 -0.79
CA GLU A 140 26.41 32.14 -0.84
C GLU A 140 26.49 30.92 0.08
N GLY A 141 27.13 29.85 -0.42
CA GLY A 141 27.31 28.60 0.31
C GLY A 141 26.12 27.63 0.26
N LEU A 142 24.97 28.04 -0.29
CA LEU A 142 23.82 27.15 -0.49
C LEU A 142 23.80 26.54 -1.89
N ARG A 143 23.46 25.25 -1.97
CA ARG A 143 23.41 24.49 -3.23
C ARG A 143 22.00 24.44 -3.79
N ASN A 144 21.88 24.62 -5.10
CA ASN A 144 20.61 24.50 -5.81
C ASN A 144 20.30 23.04 -6.15
N TYR A 145 19.03 22.79 -6.46
CA TYR A 145 18.52 21.50 -6.91
C TYR A 145 17.59 21.65 -8.12
N THR A 146 17.70 20.75 -9.09
CA THR A 146 16.67 20.47 -10.10
C THR A 146 16.32 18.99 -10.07
N SER A 147 15.04 18.67 -10.19
CA SER A 147 14.57 17.29 -10.28
C SER A 147 14.91 16.63 -11.61
N GLY A 148 14.82 15.29 -11.63
CA GLY A 148 14.54 14.56 -12.86
C GLY A 148 13.18 14.95 -13.46
N ILE A 149 12.81 14.39 -14.62
CA ILE A 149 11.51 14.65 -15.24
C ILE A 149 10.44 13.86 -14.50
N ILE A 150 9.47 14.56 -13.93
CA ILE A 150 8.35 13.98 -13.20
C ILE A 150 7.19 13.79 -14.17
N HIS A 151 6.62 12.59 -14.20
CA HIS A 151 5.51 12.21 -15.06
C HIS A 151 4.27 11.91 -14.23
N HIS A 152 3.10 12.33 -14.72
CA HIS A 152 1.80 11.99 -14.14
C HIS A 152 0.83 11.58 -15.24
N VAL A 153 0.31 10.35 -15.17
CA VAL A 153 -0.65 9.80 -16.14
C VAL A 153 -1.90 9.32 -15.42
N LYS A 154 -3.03 9.95 -15.74
CA LYS A 154 -4.34 9.50 -15.28
C LYS A 154 -4.81 8.31 -16.13
N LEU A 155 -5.19 7.23 -15.46
CA LEU A 155 -5.91 6.11 -16.07
C LEU A 155 -7.40 6.32 -15.81
N ILE A 156 -8.19 6.24 -16.87
CA ILE A 156 -9.65 6.30 -16.83
C ILE A 156 -10.11 5.01 -17.47
N ASP A 157 -10.54 4.03 -16.67
CA ASP A 157 -11.14 2.82 -17.21
C ASP A 157 -11.65 1.91 -16.10
N ASP A 158 -12.96 1.98 -15.82
CA ASP A 158 -13.79 1.08 -15.00
C ASP A 158 -13.08 -0.19 -14.48
N PRO A 159 -12.21 -0.08 -13.46
CA PRO A 159 -11.92 -1.21 -12.60
C PRO A 159 -13.15 -1.30 -11.70
N LYS A 160 -13.94 -2.36 -11.89
CA LYS A 160 -14.67 -2.88 -10.73
C LYS A 160 -13.69 -2.86 -9.54
N PRO A 161 -14.06 -2.26 -8.41
CA PRO A 161 -13.13 -1.81 -7.37
C PRO A 161 -12.41 -2.93 -6.59
N ASP A 162 -12.18 -4.10 -7.20
CA ASP A 162 -11.57 -5.30 -6.62
C ASP A 162 -10.78 -6.10 -7.70
N ARG A 163 -9.98 -5.44 -8.56
CA ARG A 163 -9.25 -6.12 -9.64
C ARG A 163 -7.85 -5.58 -9.89
N ASP A 164 -6.91 -6.51 -10.09
CA ASP A 164 -5.53 -6.20 -10.47
C ASP A 164 -5.44 -5.67 -11.91
N ILE A 165 -4.59 -4.65 -12.08
CA ILE A 165 -4.25 -4.08 -13.39
C ILE A 165 -2.73 -4.13 -13.54
N ALA A 166 -2.27 -4.72 -14.63
CA ALA A 166 -0.88 -4.66 -15.04
C ALA A 166 -0.61 -3.35 -15.79
N VAL A 167 0.56 -2.75 -15.51
CA VAL A 167 0.95 -1.43 -16.02
C VAL A 167 2.40 -1.50 -16.52
N THR A 168 2.69 -0.84 -17.63
CA THR A 168 4.06 -0.57 -18.10
C THR A 168 4.12 0.90 -18.49
N THR A 169 5.22 1.54 -18.17
CA THR A 169 5.61 2.77 -18.87
C THR A 169 6.35 2.36 -20.15
N THR A 170 6.64 3.30 -21.04
CA THR A 170 7.12 2.98 -22.40
C THR A 170 8.37 2.11 -22.49
N ASP A 171 9.15 1.98 -21.41
CA ASP A 171 10.41 1.22 -21.40
C ASP A 171 10.59 0.25 -20.22
N CYS A 172 9.63 0.08 -19.31
CA CYS A 172 9.73 -0.87 -18.19
C CYS A 172 8.38 -1.49 -17.81
N THR A 173 8.33 -2.83 -17.77
CA THR A 173 7.16 -3.59 -17.29
C THR A 173 7.12 -3.55 -15.77
N ILE A 174 6.08 -2.96 -15.18
CA ILE A 174 5.84 -3.08 -13.74
C ILE A 174 5.14 -4.43 -13.56
N SER A 175 5.92 -5.41 -13.10
CA SER A 175 5.45 -6.78 -12.87
C SER A 175 4.25 -6.80 -11.90
N SER A 176 3.35 -7.75 -12.17
CA SER A 176 1.99 -7.95 -11.67
C SER A 176 1.81 -8.14 -10.16
N ASN A 177 2.82 -7.85 -9.35
CA ASN A 177 2.77 -8.00 -7.89
C ASN A 177 2.84 -6.66 -7.13
N VAL A 178 2.95 -5.52 -7.84
CA VAL A 178 3.18 -4.20 -7.23
C VAL A 178 1.90 -3.34 -7.09
N VAL A 179 0.78 -3.74 -7.71
CA VAL A 179 -0.48 -2.98 -7.59
C VAL A 179 -1.56 -3.81 -6.91
N ASN A 180 -1.28 -4.28 -5.70
CA ASN A 180 -2.30 -4.59 -4.68
C ASN A 180 -2.88 -3.28 -4.06
N VAL A 181 -2.98 -2.19 -4.84
CA VAL A 181 -3.45 -0.89 -4.35
C VAL A 181 -4.97 -0.88 -4.14
N ILE A 182 -5.67 -1.90 -4.61
CA ILE A 182 -7.14 -1.97 -4.54
C ILE A 182 -7.63 -2.85 -3.39
N HIS A 183 -6.81 -3.79 -2.87
CA HIS A 183 -7.23 -4.62 -1.72
C HIS A 183 -7.46 -3.79 -0.43
N THR A 184 -6.85 -2.62 -0.31
CA THR A 184 -7.03 -1.71 0.84
C THR A 184 -8.36 -0.94 0.79
N LEU A 185 -9.03 -0.85 -0.37
CA LEU A 185 -10.28 -0.10 -0.50
C LEU A 185 -11.51 -0.89 -0.02
N HIS A 186 -11.47 -2.21 -0.02
CA HIS A 186 -12.54 -3.02 0.56
C HIS A 186 -12.62 -2.79 2.09
N ALA A 187 -11.48 -2.66 2.76
CA ALA A 187 -11.39 -2.38 4.20
C ALA A 187 -11.93 -0.99 4.58
N ILE A 188 -11.77 0.01 3.70
CA ILE A 188 -12.30 1.36 3.92
C ILE A 188 -13.82 1.42 3.63
N ARG A 189 -14.32 0.68 2.63
CA ARG A 189 -15.76 0.60 2.35
C ARG A 189 -16.55 -0.14 3.43
N THR A 190 -16.00 -1.18 4.05
CA THR A 190 -16.66 -1.87 5.17
C THR A 190 -16.75 -0.99 6.41
N TRP A 191 -15.85 -0.02 6.59
CA TRP A 191 -15.90 0.96 7.68
C TRP A 191 -16.88 2.12 7.46
N ILE A 192 -17.14 2.51 6.21
CA ILE A 192 -17.97 3.70 5.90
C ILE A 192 -19.44 3.34 5.62
N VAL A 193 -19.74 2.14 5.14
CA VAL A 193 -21.11 1.74 4.75
C VAL A 193 -21.69 0.69 5.70
N GLY A 194 -20.93 0.27 6.71
CA GLY A 194 -21.31 -0.73 7.72
C GLY A 194 -21.40 -0.16 9.14
N GLY A 195 -21.87 1.08 9.30
CA GLY A 195 -22.23 1.70 10.58
C GLY A 195 -23.65 2.21 10.55
#